data_AF-F3KGR6-F1
#
_entry.id   AF-F3KGR6-F1
#
_cell.length_a   1.000
_cell.length_b   1.000
_cell.length_c   1.000
_cell.angle_alpha   90.00
_cell.angle_beta   90.00
_cell.angle_gamma   90.00
#
_symmetry.space_group_name_H-M   'P 1'
#
loop_
_entity.id
_entity.type
_entity.pdbx_description
1 polymer ?
#
loop_
_entity_poly.entity_id
_entity_poly.type
_entity_poly.pdbx_seq_one_letter_code
_entity_poly.pdbx_strand_id
1 'polypeptide(L)'
;MVLMVLVSIPMYICATASTPIAAGLLFAGVSPGAVLVFMLAGPATNIATLGVVGKELGKRSLLAYLTGVIATAILFGVTLDFALSYFSVNILDGIEQHQHVVPEMVSLLMTWLLLALIARAFFNKARGRLAFYKEERSR
;
A
#
# COMPACT_ATOMS: atom_id res chain seq x y z
N MET A 1 7.18 15.96 -5.33
CA MET A 1 7.64 15.09 -4.21
C MET A 1 7.07 15.50 -2.86
N VAL A 2 7.26 16.74 -2.39
CA VAL A 2 6.76 17.19 -1.06
C VAL A 2 5.23 17.02 -0.90
N LEU A 3 4.46 17.31 -1.95
CA LEU A 3 3.00 17.07 -1.94
C LEU A 3 2.64 15.60 -1.68
N MET A 4 3.38 14.67 -2.30
CA MET A 4 3.14 13.23 -2.11
C MET A 4 3.41 12.81 -0.67
N VAL A 5 4.49 13.34 -0.05
CA VAL A 5 4.79 13.14 1.37
C VAL A 5 3.62 13.63 2.25
N LEU A 6 3.15 14.85 2.01
CA LEU A 6 2.06 15.44 2.79
C LEU A 6 0.76 14.65 2.70
N VAL A 7 0.44 14.11 1.52
CA VAL A 7 -0.76 13.28 1.30
C VAL A 7 -0.59 11.89 1.92
N SER A 8 0.62 11.32 1.92
CA SER A 8 0.87 9.98 2.50
C SER A 8 0.80 9.94 4.03
N ILE A 9 1.14 11.04 4.73
CA ILE A 9 1.13 11.08 6.21
C ILE A 9 -0.25 10.77 6.83
N PRO A 10 -1.35 11.41 6.41
CA PRO A 10 -2.67 11.10 6.96
C PRO A 10 -3.27 9.81 6.39
N MET A 11 -2.72 9.25 5.31
CA MET A 11 -3.27 8.08 4.66
C MET A 11 -2.84 6.82 5.41
N TYR A 12 -3.75 6.27 6.23
CA TYR A 12 -3.58 4.96 6.85
C TYR A 12 -3.78 3.86 5.81
N ILE A 13 -2.78 3.66 4.96
CA ILE A 13 -2.82 2.67 3.89
C ILE A 13 -1.68 1.68 4.07
N CYS A 14 -2.02 0.40 4.11
CA CYS A 14 -1.03 -0.67 4.11
C CYS A 14 -0.46 -0.85 2.69
N ALA A 15 0.79 -1.33 2.61
CA ALA A 15 1.54 -1.48 1.36
C ALA A 15 0.67 -2.04 0.20
N THR A 16 -0.14 -3.06 0.48
CA THR A 16 -1.06 -3.70 -0.48
C THR A 16 -2.05 -2.75 -1.13
N ALA A 17 -2.64 -1.83 -0.36
CA ALA A 17 -3.59 -0.84 -0.88
C ALA A 17 -2.88 0.39 -1.48
N SER A 18 -1.63 0.65 -1.11
CA SER A 18 -0.84 1.73 -1.72
C SER A 18 -0.35 1.41 -3.13
N THR A 19 -0.15 0.13 -3.47
CA THR A 19 0.31 -0.32 -4.79
C THR A 19 -0.63 0.06 -5.95
N PRO A 20 -1.95 -0.23 -5.89
CA PRO A 20 -2.86 0.18 -6.98
C PRO A 20 -3.00 1.70 -7.09
N ILE A 21 -2.91 2.43 -5.96
CA ILE A 21 -2.91 3.89 -5.96
C ILE A 21 -1.66 4.42 -6.63
N ALA A 22 -0.49 3.87 -6.30
CA ALA A 22 0.78 4.21 -6.90
C ALA A 22 0.78 3.98 -8.42
N ALA A 23 0.25 2.84 -8.88
CA ALA A 23 0.07 2.57 -10.30
C ALA A 23 -0.86 3.62 -10.96
N GLY A 24 -2.00 3.93 -10.34
CA GLY A 24 -2.92 4.97 -10.83
C GLY A 24 -2.29 6.36 -10.91
N LEU A 25 -1.48 6.75 -9.92
CA LEU A 25 -0.75 8.02 -9.92
C LEU A 25 0.30 8.08 -11.04
N LEU A 26 0.97 6.95 -11.30
CA LEU A 26 1.94 6.83 -12.38
C LEU A 26 1.26 7.01 -13.76
N PHE A 27 0.09 6.37 -13.95
CA PHE A 27 -0.74 6.58 -15.14
C PHE A 27 -1.30 8.00 -15.27
N ALA A 28 -1.54 8.69 -14.14
CA ALA A 28 -1.93 10.10 -14.11
C ALA A 28 -0.77 11.07 -14.44
N GLY A 29 0.43 10.55 -14.75
CA GLY A 29 1.59 11.34 -15.12
C GLY A 29 2.40 11.89 -13.93
N VAL A 30 2.18 11.37 -12.72
CA VAL A 30 3.02 11.70 -11.57
C VAL A 30 4.40 11.07 -11.77
N SER A 31 5.47 11.83 -11.49
CA SER A 31 6.85 11.35 -11.62
C SER A 31 7.07 10.06 -10.80
N PRO A 32 7.75 9.04 -11.36
CA PRO A 32 8.05 7.77 -10.69
C PRO A 32 8.70 7.93 -9.31
N GLY A 33 9.65 8.85 -9.17
CA GLY A 33 10.29 9.15 -7.89
C GLY A 33 9.32 9.66 -6.84
N ALA A 34 8.34 10.49 -7.22
CA ALA A 34 7.30 10.95 -6.30
C ALA A 34 6.31 9.85 -5.90
N VAL A 35 6.01 8.92 -6.82
CA VAL A 35 5.21 7.71 -6.51
C VAL A 35 5.95 6.80 -5.54
N LEU A 36 7.27 6.61 -5.74
CA LEU A 36 8.12 5.86 -4.82
C LEU A 36 8.16 6.52 -3.42
N VAL A 37 8.28 7.84 -3.35
CA VAL A 37 8.21 8.58 -2.08
C VAL A 37 6.88 8.35 -1.36
N PHE A 38 5.75 8.37 -2.08
CA PHE A 38 4.44 8.04 -1.52
C PHE A 38 4.39 6.61 -0.96
N MET A 39 4.91 5.63 -1.70
CA MET A 39 4.94 4.22 -1.26
C MET A 39 5.86 3.98 -0.06
N LEU A 40 6.95 4.75 0.09
CA LEU A 40 7.84 4.67 1.26
C LEU A 40 7.22 5.36 2.48
N ALA A 41 6.69 6.57 2.30
CA ALA A 41 6.18 7.38 3.39
C ALA A 41 4.83 6.83 3.92
N GLY A 42 3.89 6.45 3.05
CA GLY A 42 2.54 6.01 3.42
C GLY A 42 2.48 4.99 4.56
N PRO A 43 3.06 3.78 4.41
CA PRO A 43 3.05 2.78 5.47
C PRO A 43 3.93 3.16 6.67
N ALA A 44 4.92 4.03 6.50
CA ALA A 44 5.83 4.46 7.57
C ALA A 44 5.20 5.53 8.49
N THR A 45 4.45 6.49 7.94
CA THR A 45 3.99 7.67 8.67
C THR A 45 2.55 7.56 9.18
N ASN A 46 2.14 6.36 9.55
CA ASN A 46 0.80 6.07 10.01
C ASN A 46 0.47 6.80 11.35
N ILE A 47 -0.69 7.46 11.43
CA ILE A 47 -1.16 8.23 12.60
C ILE A 47 -1.14 7.43 13.91
N ALA A 48 -1.53 6.15 13.88
CA ALA A 48 -1.53 5.31 15.07
C ALA A 48 -0.10 5.04 15.55
N THR A 49 0.81 4.71 14.62
CA THR A 49 2.23 4.49 14.94
C THR A 49 2.93 5.78 15.39
N LEU A 50 2.66 6.92 14.74
CA LEU A 50 3.23 8.22 15.13
C LEU A 50 2.72 8.65 16.52
N GLY A 51 1.46 8.37 16.84
CA GLY A 51 0.89 8.61 18.17
C GLY A 51 1.57 7.79 19.26
N VAL A 52 1.83 6.50 19.00
CA VAL A 52 2.56 5.62 19.93
C VAL A 52 4.01 6.07 20.06
N VAL A 53 4.73 6.32 18.96
CA VAL A 53 6.12 6.79 18.99
C VAL A 53 6.24 8.13 19.72
N GLY A 54 5.30 9.05 19.50
CA GLY A 54 5.28 10.35 20.18
C GLY A 54 5.02 10.24 21.68
N LYS A 55 4.15 9.33 22.12
CA LYS A 55 3.84 9.10 23.54
C LYS A 55 4.93 8.32 24.27
N GLU A 56 5.40 7.23 23.67
CA GLU A 56 6.31 6.28 24.32
C GLU A 56 7.79 6.71 24.20
N LEU A 57 8.22 7.24 23.04
CA LEU A 57 9.61 7.63 22.79
C LEU A 57 9.84 9.15 22.89
N GLY A 58 8.77 9.93 23.02
CA GLY A 58 8.83 11.39 23.15
C GLY A 58 8.97 12.15 21.84
N LYS A 59 8.70 13.47 21.89
CA LYS A 59 8.61 14.35 20.72
C LYS A 59 9.91 14.48 19.91
N ARG A 60 11.07 14.39 20.57
CA ARG A 60 12.38 14.48 19.89
C ARG A 60 12.62 13.26 18.98
N SER A 61 12.31 12.07 19.48
CA SER A 61 12.41 10.81 18.73
C SER A 61 11.43 10.79 17.56
N LEU A 62 10.20 11.30 17.75
CA LEU A 62 9.21 11.43 16.69
C LEU A 62 9.71 12.35 15.55
N LEU A 63 10.30 13.51 15.90
CA LEU A 63 10.87 14.42 14.90
C LEU A 63 12.04 13.80 14.15
N ALA A 64 12.96 13.14 14.85
CA ALA A 64 14.09 12.44 14.23
C ALA A 64 13.61 11.32 13.29
N TYR A 65 12.58 10.57 13.70
CA TYR A 65 11.95 9.54 12.87
C TYR A 65 11.35 10.13 11.60
N LEU A 66 10.50 11.16 11.74
CA LEU A 66 9.78 11.74 10.60
C LEU A 66 10.75 12.39 9.61
N THR A 67 11.75 13.12 10.11
CA THR A 67 12.78 13.74 9.27
C THR A 67 13.65 12.71 8.57
N GLY A 68 14.02 11.62 9.25
CA GLY A 68 14.76 10.50 8.65
C GLY A 68 13.99 9.82 7.52
N VAL A 69 12.71 9.50 7.74
CA VAL A 69 11.84 8.88 6.72
C VAL A 69 11.67 9.82 5.52
N ILE A 70 11.36 11.10 5.75
CA ILE A 70 11.16 12.07 4.67
C ILE A 70 12.46 12.30 3.89
N ALA A 71 13.59 12.48 4.58
CA ALA A 71 14.87 12.73 3.94
C ALA A 71 15.32 11.53 3.09
N THR A 72 15.23 10.32 3.62
CA THR A 72 15.59 9.10 2.88
C THR A 72 14.65 8.87 1.70
N ALA A 73 13.34 9.02 1.88
CA ALA A 73 12.38 8.84 0.79
C ALA A 73 12.61 9.85 -0.34
N ILE A 74 12.84 11.13 -0.03
CA ILE A 74 13.14 12.16 -1.04
C ILE A 74 14.47 11.84 -1.74
N LEU A 75 15.52 11.45 -0.99
CA LEU A 75 16.80 11.09 -1.55
C LEU A 75 16.64 9.95 -2.57
N PHE A 76 15.92 8.88 -2.21
CA PHE A 76 15.66 7.77 -3.12
C PHE A 76 14.78 8.19 -4.31
N GLY A 77 13.75 9.00 -4.10
CA GLY A 77 12.89 9.50 -5.18
C GLY A 77 13.66 10.31 -6.22
N VAL A 78 14.51 11.25 -5.76
CA VAL A 78 15.37 12.06 -6.64
C VAL A 78 16.40 11.19 -7.34
N THR A 79 17.03 10.26 -6.62
CA THR A 79 18.00 9.33 -7.20
C THR A 79 17.35 8.46 -8.27
N LEU A 80 16.11 8.01 -8.06
CA LEU A 80 15.35 7.24 -9.03
C LEU A 80 15.06 8.08 -10.29
N ASP A 81 14.50 9.28 -10.15
CA ASP A 81 14.20 10.15 -11.29
C ASP A 81 15.49 10.51 -12.07
N PHE A 82 16.59 10.75 -11.37
CA PHE A 82 17.89 11.00 -11.98
C PHE A 82 18.41 9.78 -12.75
N ALA A 83 18.36 8.58 -12.15
CA ALA A 83 18.76 7.34 -12.81
C ALA A 83 17.91 7.07 -14.05
N LEU A 84 16.59 7.23 -13.97
CA LEU A 84 15.68 7.03 -15.09
C LEU A 84 15.94 8.01 -16.24
N SER A 85 16.20 9.28 -15.91
CA SER A 85 16.60 10.28 -16.89
C SER A 85 17.94 9.96 -17.54
N TYR A 86 18.90 9.41 -16.79
CA TYR A 86 20.22 9.02 -17.31
C TYR A 86 20.14 7.83 -18.25
N PHE A 87 19.32 6.83 -17.92
CA PHE A 87 19.11 5.64 -18.76
C PHE A 87 18.07 5.86 -19.88
N SER A 88 17.47 7.05 -19.98
CA SER A 88 16.39 7.37 -20.94
C SER A 88 15.24 6.35 -20.93
N VAL A 89 14.92 5.82 -19.75
CA VAL A 89 13.88 4.80 -19.58
C VAL A 89 12.53 5.47 -19.38
N ASN A 90 11.66 5.39 -20.39
CA ASN A 90 10.26 5.76 -20.25
C ASN A 90 9.51 4.64 -19.53
N ILE A 91 9.19 4.87 -18.25
CA ILE A 91 8.43 3.91 -17.46
C ILE A 91 7.02 3.69 -18.02
N LEU A 92 6.44 4.71 -18.64
CA LEU A 92 5.14 4.62 -19.30
C LEU A 92 5.17 3.60 -20.45
N ASP A 93 6.22 3.62 -21.28
CA ASP A 93 6.38 2.68 -22.40
C ASP A 93 6.58 1.24 -21.91
N GLY A 94 7.25 1.05 -20.78
CA GLY A 94 7.44 -0.26 -20.16
C GLY A 94 6.15 -0.88 -19.59
N ILE A 95 5.21 -0.07 -19.11
CA ILE A 95 3.98 -0.58 -18.48
C ILE A 95 2.98 -1.11 -19.51
N GLU A 96 2.93 -0.53 -20.72
CA GLU A 96 2.07 -1.03 -21.81
C GLU A 96 2.52 -2.41 -22.32
N GLN A 97 3.82 -2.69 -22.27
CA GLN A 97 4.39 -3.97 -22.73
C GLN A 97 4.38 -5.09 -21.66
N HIS A 98 4.06 -4.76 -20.39
CA HIS A 98 4.19 -5.66 -19.25
C HIS A 98 2.85 -6.11 -18.63
N GLN A 99 1.73 -6.06 -19.36
CA GLN A 99 0.45 -6.66 -18.91
C GLN A 99 0.51 -8.19 -18.67
N HIS A 100 1.65 -8.86 -18.93
CA HIS A 100 1.86 -10.29 -18.74
C HIS A 100 2.95 -10.64 -17.70
N VAL A 101 3.09 -9.89 -16.60
CA VAL A 101 4.05 -10.26 -15.51
C VAL A 101 3.67 -11.57 -14.80
N VAL A 102 2.46 -12.08 -15.04
CA VAL A 102 1.98 -13.35 -14.51
C VAL A 102 1.20 -14.08 -15.61
N PRO A 103 1.45 -15.38 -15.87
CA PRO A 103 0.63 -16.15 -16.78
C PRO A 103 -0.84 -16.04 -16.41
N GLU A 104 -1.73 -15.90 -17.40
CA GLU A 104 -3.18 -15.75 -17.20
C GLU A 104 -3.76 -16.84 -16.29
N MET A 105 -3.22 -18.06 -16.38
CA MET A 105 -3.57 -19.18 -15.51
C MET A 105 -3.32 -18.88 -14.03
N VAL A 106 -2.20 -18.24 -13.66
CA VAL A 106 -1.87 -17.95 -12.26
C VAL A 106 -2.83 -16.90 -11.70
N SER A 107 -3.16 -15.87 -12.47
CA SER A 107 -4.15 -14.86 -12.10
C SER A 107 -5.54 -15.49 -11.86
N LEU A 108 -6.00 -16.34 -12.79
CA LEU A 108 -7.26 -17.06 -12.69
C LEU A 108 -7.28 -17.98 -11.46
N LEU A 109 -6.21 -18.74 -11.22
CA LEU A 109 -6.11 -19.62 -10.06
C LEU A 109 -6.19 -18.85 -8.74
N MET A 110 -5.48 -17.73 -8.61
CA MET A 110 -5.51 -16.90 -7.40
C MET A 110 -6.90 -16.29 -7.17
N THR A 111 -7.56 -15.87 -8.25
CA THR A 111 -8.92 -15.32 -8.18
C THR A 111 -9.93 -16.39 -7.73
N TRP A 112 -9.89 -17.58 -8.32
CA TRP A 112 -10.75 -18.70 -7.93
C TRP A 112 -10.49 -19.15 -6.49
N LEU A 113 -9.22 -19.21 -6.08
CA LEU A 113 -8.84 -19.56 -4.71
C LEU A 113 -9.38 -18.55 -3.69
N LEU A 114 -9.22 -17.25 -3.96
CA LEU A 114 -9.76 -16.18 -3.11
C LEU A 114 -11.29 -16.24 -3.04
N LEU A 115 -11.95 -16.43 -4.18
CA LEU A 115 -13.40 -16.55 -4.25
C LEU A 115 -13.91 -17.73 -3.42
N ALA A 116 -13.25 -18.90 -3.52
CA ALA A 116 -13.58 -20.09 -2.75
C ALA A 116 -13.37 -19.88 -1.24
N LEU A 117 -12.31 -19.20 -0.83
CA LEU A 117 -12.05 -18.84 0.58
C LEU A 117 -13.11 -17.89 1.14
N ILE A 118 -13.49 -16.86 0.38
CA ILE A 118 -14.55 -15.92 0.77
C ILE A 118 -15.89 -16.65 0.89
N ALA A 119 -16.24 -17.50 -0.08
CA ALA A 119 -17.44 -18.31 -0.03
C ALA A 119 -17.45 -19.21 1.22
N ARG A 120 -16.35 -19.93 1.48
CA ARG A 120 -16.21 -20.80 2.67
C ARG A 120 -16.33 -20.01 3.98
N ALA A 121 -15.74 -18.82 4.05
CA ALA A 121 -15.85 -17.94 5.22
C ALA A 121 -17.30 -17.50 5.45
N PHE A 122 -18.03 -17.16 4.39
CA PHE A 122 -19.44 -16.81 4.45
C PHE A 122 -20.31 -17.99 4.89
N PHE A 123 -20.09 -19.19 4.33
CA PHE A 123 -20.79 -20.42 4.73
C PHE A 123 -20.54 -20.77 6.20
N ASN A 124 -19.29 -20.68 6.68
CA ASN A 124 -18.98 -20.93 8.09
C ASN A 124 -19.60 -19.88 9.02
N LYS A 125 -19.60 -18.60 8.63
CA LYS A 125 -20.24 -17.53 9.40
C LYS A 125 -21.76 -17.69 9.47
N ALA A 126 -22.40 -18.08 8.37
CA ALA A 126 -23.83 -18.37 8.31
C ALA A 126 -24.19 -19.60 9.16
N ARG A 127 -23.39 -20.67 9.07
CA ARG A 127 -23.56 -21.89 9.86
C ARG A 127 -23.33 -21.65 11.37
N GLY A 128 -22.37 -20.80 11.74
CA GLY A 128 -22.15 -20.38 13.12
C GLY A 128 -23.29 -19.52 13.69
N ARG A 129 -23.86 -18.59 12.90
CA ARG A 129 -25.04 -17.83 13.33
C ARG A 129 -26.30 -18.70 13.46
N LEU A 130 -26.49 -19.68 12.57
CA LEU A 130 -27.61 -20.61 12.68
C LEU A 130 -27.50 -21.53 13.90
N ALA A 131 -26.28 -21.95 14.27
CA ALA A 131 -26.04 -22.75 15.46
C ALA A 131 -26.36 -21.96 16.74
N PHE A 132 -25.93 -20.69 16.81
CA PHE A 132 -26.22 -19.79 17.93
C PHE A 132 -27.73 -19.51 18.10
N TYR A 133 -28.46 -19.26 16.99
CA TYR A 133 -29.91 -19.01 17.04
C TYR A 133 -30.73 -20.23 17.46
N LYS A 134 -30.24 -21.44 17.21
CA LYS A 134 -30.91 -22.69 17.59
C LYS A 134 -30.77 -23.01 19.08
N GLU A 135 -29.67 -22.58 19.69
CA GLU A 135 -29.36 -22.79 21.12
C GLU A 135 -30.10 -21.78 22.02
N GLU A 136 -30.29 -20.55 21.55
CA GLU A 136 -31.05 -19.50 22.27
C GLU A 136 -32.58 -19.70 22.23
N ARG A 137 -33.09 -20.47 21.26
CA ARG A 137 -34.52 -20.84 21.16
C ARG A 137 -34.91 -22.08 21.98
N SER A 138 -33.94 -22.82 22.52
CA SER A 138 -34.19 -24.02 23.35
C SER A 138 -33.96 -23.80 24.85
N ARG A 139 -33.68 -22.57 25.28
CA ARG A 139 -33.73 -22.11 26.68
C ARG A 139 -34.97 -21.24 26.87
#